data_AF-A0A2P8VYU7-F1
#
_entry.id   AF-A0A2P8VYU7-F1
#
_cell.length_a   1.000
_cell.length_b   1.000
_cell.length_c   1.000
_cell.angle_alpha   90.00
_cell.angle_beta   90.00
_cell.angle_gamma   90.00
#
_symmetry.space_group_name_H-M   'P 1'
#
loop_
_entity.id
_entity.type
_entity.pdbx_description
1 polymer ?
#
loop_
_entity_poly.entity_id
_entity_poly.type
_entity_poly.pdbx_seq_one_letter_code
_entity_poly.pdbx_strand_id
1 'polypeptide(L)'
;MCIRDSPWVAHPAGLLAVTAILSNLISNVPAVLLIQGMIAPGDTQGWLLLAAGSTLAGNLTLFGAVANLIMVEAIAAEGYTLTFWQHLRFGLPLTLLTLAIAYSWIVLV
;
A
#
# COMPACT_ATOMS: atom_id res chain seq x y z
N MET A 1 -13.31 -14.81 -15.87
CA MET A 1 -12.13 -15.32 -16.59
C MET A 1 -11.28 -14.19 -17.19
N CYS A 2 -11.87 -13.14 -17.78
CA CYS A 2 -11.13 -12.06 -18.48
C CYS A 2 -10.31 -11.06 -17.62
N ILE A 3 -10.48 -11.03 -16.29
CA ILE A 3 -9.77 -10.06 -15.41
C ILE A 3 -8.38 -10.57 -14.99
N ARG A 4 -8.17 -11.89 -14.99
CA ARG A 4 -6.93 -12.53 -14.50
C ARG A 4 -5.74 -12.35 -15.48
N ASP A 5 -6.02 -12.09 -16.75
CA ASP A 5 -5.00 -11.96 -17.81
C ASP A 5 -4.48 -10.51 -17.96
N SER A 6 -4.76 -9.64 -16.99
CA SER A 6 -4.34 -8.25 -17.04
C SER A 6 -2.80 -8.15 -16.95
N PRO A 7 -2.11 -7.51 -17.92
CA PRO A 7 -0.66 -7.56 -18.06
C PRO A 7 0.08 -6.99 -16.84
N TRP A 8 -0.56 -6.11 -16.07
CA TRP A 8 0.01 -5.48 -14.87
C TRP A 8 0.10 -6.43 -13.67
N VAL A 9 -0.77 -7.46 -13.60
CA VAL A 9 -0.74 -8.47 -12.52
C VAL A 9 0.39 -9.46 -12.75
N ALA A 10 0.72 -9.74 -14.02
CA ALA A 10 1.84 -10.61 -14.39
C ALA A 10 3.21 -9.98 -14.09
N HIS A 11 3.29 -8.64 -14.00
CA HIS A 11 4.52 -7.95 -13.64
C HIS A 11 4.57 -7.61 -12.15
N PRO A 12 5.54 -8.12 -11.38
CA PRO A 12 5.66 -7.89 -9.94
C PRO A 12 5.61 -6.41 -9.54
N ALA A 13 6.29 -5.56 -10.32
CA ALA A 13 6.31 -4.12 -10.10
C ALA A 13 4.95 -3.46 -10.41
N GLY A 14 4.24 -3.96 -11.43
CA GLY A 14 2.91 -3.49 -11.79
C GLY A 14 1.89 -3.80 -10.71
N LEU A 15 1.89 -5.03 -10.20
CA LEU A 15 1.03 -5.45 -9.09
C LEU A 15 1.27 -4.60 -7.85
N LEU A 16 2.54 -4.39 -7.47
CA LEU A 16 2.89 -3.58 -6.30
C LEU A 16 2.48 -2.12 -6.47
N ALA A 17 2.75 -1.52 -7.62
CA ALA A 17 2.41 -0.11 -7.90
C ALA A 17 0.90 0.13 -7.90
N VAL A 18 0.12 -0.72 -8.61
CA VAL A 18 -1.34 -0.62 -8.66
C VAL A 18 -1.93 -0.82 -7.28
N THR A 19 -1.45 -1.81 -6.52
CA THR A 19 -1.87 -2.04 -5.14
C THR A 19 -1.60 -0.82 -4.27
N ALA A 20 -0.41 -0.24 -4.36
CA ALA A 20 -0.03 0.92 -3.55
C ALA A 20 -0.89 2.16 -3.84
N ILE A 21 -1.20 2.39 -5.12
CA ILE A 21 -2.08 3.47 -5.56
C ILE A 21 -3.50 3.24 -5.04
N LEU A 22 -4.07 2.05 -5.28
CA LEU A 22 -5.43 1.71 -4.83
C LEU A 22 -5.56 1.77 -3.31
N SER A 23 -4.54 1.34 -2.58
CA SER A 23 -4.53 1.39 -1.12
C SER A 23 -4.64 2.82 -0.59
N ASN A 24 -3.97 3.78 -1.24
CA ASN A 24 -4.09 5.19 -0.87
C ASN A 24 -5.42 5.85 -1.27
N LEU A 25 -6.09 5.33 -2.30
CA LEU A 25 -7.36 5.88 -2.79
C LEU A 25 -8.57 5.35 -2.02
N ILE A 26 -8.55 4.06 -1.64
CA ILE A 26 -9.74 3.33 -1.15
C ILE A 26 -9.46 2.61 0.18
N SER A 27 -8.26 2.72 0.75
CA SER A 27 -7.77 1.99 1.94
C SER A 27 -7.30 0.55 1.68
N ASN A 28 -6.47 0.05 2.59
CA ASN A 28 -5.82 -1.26 2.52
C ASN A 28 -6.80 -2.43 2.31
N VAL A 29 -7.83 -2.54 3.16
CA VAL A 29 -8.75 -3.70 3.14
C VAL A 29 -9.55 -3.75 1.82
N PRO A 30 -10.23 -2.69 1.37
CA PRO A 30 -10.90 -2.69 0.08
C PRO A 30 -9.96 -2.97 -1.10
N ALA A 31 -8.73 -2.45 -1.08
CA ALA A 31 -7.75 -2.72 -2.14
C ALA A 31 -7.40 -4.22 -2.24
N VAL A 32 -7.18 -4.90 -1.12
CA VAL A 32 -6.95 -6.35 -1.09
C VAL A 32 -8.17 -7.10 -1.63
N LEU A 33 -9.38 -6.71 -1.21
CA LEU A 33 -10.60 -7.36 -1.66
C LEU A 33 -10.84 -7.26 -3.17
N LEU A 34 -10.41 -6.15 -3.78
CA LEU A 34 -10.49 -5.92 -5.23
C LEU A 34 -9.46 -6.72 -6.02
N ILE A 35 -8.23 -6.87 -5.50
CA ILE A 35 -7.11 -7.46 -6.24
C ILE A 35 -6.97 -8.97 -6.01
N GLN A 36 -7.36 -9.49 -4.84
CA GLN A 36 -7.12 -10.89 -4.45
C GLN A 36 -7.62 -11.92 -5.48
N GLY A 37 -8.74 -11.66 -6.15
CA GLY A 37 -9.33 -12.57 -7.15
C GLY A 37 -8.53 -12.65 -8.45
N MET A 38 -7.57 -11.75 -8.65
CA MET A 38 -6.66 -11.71 -9.80
C MET A 38 -5.39 -12.52 -9.55
N ILE A 39 -5.07 -12.85 -8.29
CA ILE A 39 -3.88 -13.61 -7.92
C ILE A 39 -4.16 -15.10 -8.05
N ALA A 40 -3.24 -15.83 -8.66
CA ALA A 40 -3.38 -17.27 -8.83
C ALA A 40 -3.32 -18.01 -7.47
N PRO A 41 -4.16 -19.03 -7.24
CA PRO A 41 -3.95 -19.95 -6.13
C PRO A 41 -2.56 -20.58 -6.23
N GLY A 42 -1.73 -20.42 -5.20
CA GLY A 42 -0.34 -20.90 -5.18
C GLY A 42 0.73 -19.87 -5.61
N ASP A 43 0.33 -18.68 -6.07
CA ASP A 43 1.27 -17.58 -6.36
C ASP A 43 1.66 -16.84 -5.07
N THR A 44 2.52 -17.45 -4.27
CA THR A 44 3.02 -16.90 -3.00
C THR A 44 3.63 -15.52 -3.21
N GLN A 45 4.35 -15.30 -4.31
CA GLN A 45 4.99 -14.02 -4.60
C GLN A 45 3.95 -12.91 -4.81
N GLY A 46 2.91 -13.16 -5.62
CA GLY A 46 1.81 -12.22 -5.83
C GLY A 46 1.09 -11.88 -4.53
N TRP A 47 0.82 -12.87 -3.67
CA TRP A 47 0.20 -12.65 -2.37
C TRP A 47 1.07 -11.81 -1.42
N LEU A 48 2.38 -12.04 -1.39
CA LEU A 48 3.31 -11.25 -0.59
C LEU A 48 3.41 -9.81 -1.10
N LEU A 49 3.45 -9.61 -2.43
CA LEU A 49 3.46 -8.28 -3.04
C LEU A 49 2.15 -7.52 -2.77
N LEU A 50 1.01 -8.20 -2.85
CA LEU A 50 -0.29 -7.60 -2.50
C LEU A 50 -0.31 -7.18 -1.03
N ALA A 51 0.08 -8.07 -0.12
CA ALA A 51 0.09 -7.79 1.32
C ALA A 51 1.05 -6.65 1.69
N ALA A 52 2.27 -6.66 1.13
CA ALA A 52 3.25 -5.61 1.33
C ALA A 52 2.77 -4.28 0.74
N GLY A 53 2.29 -4.29 -0.51
CA GLY A 53 1.78 -3.11 -1.20
C GLY A 53 0.61 -2.47 -0.48
N SER A 54 -0.40 -3.26 -0.08
CA SER A 54 -1.59 -2.74 0.59
C SER A 54 -1.24 -2.15 1.95
N THR A 55 -0.32 -2.76 2.69
CA THR A 55 0.02 -2.35 4.06
C THR A 55 0.96 -1.15 4.09
N LEU A 56 2.06 -1.23 3.34
CA LEU A 56 3.12 -0.21 3.38
C LEU A 56 2.69 1.09 2.70
N ALA A 57 1.89 1.00 1.64
CA ALA A 57 1.43 2.17 0.91
C ALA A 57 0.55 3.10 1.74
N GLY A 58 -0.16 2.59 2.75
CA GLY A 58 -1.00 3.41 3.62
C GLY A 58 -0.25 4.48 4.41
N ASN A 59 1.09 4.39 4.50
CA ASN A 59 1.94 5.41 5.13
C ASN A 59 2.25 6.61 4.22
N LEU A 60 1.87 6.57 2.93
CA LEU A 60 2.21 7.62 1.98
C LEU A 60 1.47 8.92 2.29
N THR A 61 0.18 8.82 2.58
CA THR A 61 -0.70 9.96 2.82
C THR A 61 -1.39 9.87 4.17
N LEU A 62 -1.79 11.03 4.69
CA LEU A 62 -2.53 11.11 5.95
C LEU A 62 -3.84 10.29 5.94
N PHE A 63 -4.48 10.18 4.77
CA PHE A 63 -5.72 9.44 4.56
C PHE A 63 -5.51 7.99 4.13
N GLY A 64 -4.27 7.57 3.87
CA GLY A 64 -3.96 6.24 3.35
C GLY A 64 -4.23 5.11 4.34
N ALA A 65 -4.32 5.42 5.64
CA ALA A 65 -4.66 4.44 6.66
C ALA A 65 -5.46 5.08 7.81
N VAL A 66 -6.40 4.32 8.37
CA VAL A 66 -7.16 4.71 9.56
C VAL A 66 -6.25 5.01 10.76
N ALA A 67 -5.13 4.29 10.89
CA ALA A 67 -4.14 4.54 11.94
C ALA A 67 -3.56 5.96 11.90
N ASN A 68 -3.36 6.54 10.71
CA ASN A 68 -2.86 7.91 10.57
C ASN A 68 -3.90 8.92 11.07
N LEU A 69 -5.18 8.67 10.80
CA LEU A 69 -6.28 9.51 11.29
C LEU A 69 -6.41 9.41 12.81
N ILE A 70 -6.31 8.21 13.38
CA ILE A 70 -6.29 8.00 14.84
C ILE A 70 -5.15 8.79 15.49
N MET A 71 -3.96 8.77 14.88
CA MET A 71 -2.82 9.54 15.37
C MET A 71 -3.08 11.05 15.31
N VAL A 72 -3.66 11.56 14.21
CA VAL A 72 -4.01 12.99 14.07
C VAL A 72 -5.00 13.44 15.13
N GLU A 73 -6.03 12.65 15.38
CA GLU A 73 -7.02 12.93 16.44
C GLU A 73 -6.36 12.91 17.82
N ALA A 74 -5.47 11.95 18.08
CA ALA A 74 -4.76 11.85 19.37
C ALA A 74 -3.86 13.06 19.65
N ILE A 75 -3.09 13.54 18.67
CA ILE A 75 -2.23 14.72 18.86
C ILE A 75 -3.02 16.02 18.91
N ALA A 76 -4.18 16.09 18.23
CA ALA A 76 -5.07 17.25 18.28
C ALA A 76 -5.66 17.41 19.68
N ALA A 77 -5.97 16.30 20.36
CA ALA A 77 -6.41 16.32 21.77
C ALA A 77 -5.34 16.88 22.73
N GLU A 78 -4.06 16.76 22.38
CA GLU A 78 -2.90 17.31 23.10
C GLU A 78 -2.54 18.74 22.67
N GLY A 79 -3.33 19.36 21.76
CA GLY A 79 -3.11 20.71 21.26
C GLY A 79 -2.08 20.84 20.13
N TYR A 80 -1.59 19.73 19.58
CA TYR A 80 -0.69 19.72 18.42
C TYR A 80 -1.48 19.57 17.11
N THR A 81 -0.98 20.20 16.05
CA THR A 81 -1.58 20.07 14.71
C THR A 81 -0.59 19.46 13.74
N LEU A 82 -1.02 18.43 13.02
CA LEU A 82 -0.26 17.85 11.91
C LEU A 82 -0.99 18.11 10.61
N THR A 83 -0.33 18.84 9.72
CA THR A 83 -0.83 19.12 8.38
C THR A 83 -0.57 17.94 7.44
N PHE A 84 -1.40 17.83 6.39
CA PHE A 84 -1.20 16.85 5.32
C PHE A 84 0.22 16.88 4.74
N TRP A 85 0.76 18.07 4.49
CA TRP A 85 2.10 18.25 3.91
C TRP A 85 3.23 17.84 4.85
N GLN A 86 3.07 18.06 6.16
CA GLN A 86 4.03 17.58 7.15
C GLN A 86 4.07 16.06 7.17
N HIS A 87 2.91 15.40 7.17
CA HIS A 87 2.85 13.94 7.08
C HIS A 87 3.45 13.43 5.77
N LEU A 88 3.03 13.98 4.62
CA LEU A 88 3.50 13.56 3.30
C LEU A 88 5.02 13.68 3.13
N ARG A 89 5.63 14.72 3.71
CA ARG A 89 7.10 14.91 3.67
C ARG A 89 7.87 13.74 4.29
N PHE A 90 7.31 13.08 5.30
CA PHE A 90 7.90 11.88 5.91
C PHE A 90 7.35 10.59 5.29
N GLY A 91 6.05 10.55 5.02
CA GLY A 91 5.34 9.41 4.46
C GLY A 91 5.83 9.01 3.07
N LEU A 92 6.11 9.98 2.19
CA LEU A 92 6.58 9.72 0.84
C LEU A 92 7.95 9.01 0.80
N PRO A 93 9.03 9.54 1.40
CA PRO A 93 10.31 8.84 1.38
C PRO A 93 10.25 7.50 2.13
N LEU A 94 9.52 7.43 3.26
CA LEU A 94 9.39 6.20 4.03
C LEU A 94 8.68 5.10 3.24
N THR A 95 7.57 5.44 2.60
CA THR A 95 6.79 4.48 1.80
C THR A 95 7.58 3.99 0.59
N LEU A 96 8.26 4.89 -0.12
CA LEU A 96 9.09 4.50 -1.27
C LEU A 96 10.23 3.56 -0.84
N LEU A 97 10.92 3.88 0.25
CA LEU A 97 12.01 3.06 0.77
C LEU A 97 11.51 1.68 1.21
N THR A 98 10.43 1.63 2.00
CA THR A 98 9.89 0.37 2.52
C THR A 98 9.31 -0.51 1.41
N LEU A 99 8.62 0.07 0.42
CA LEU A 99 8.15 -0.66 -0.76
C LEU A 99 9.31 -1.19 -1.60
N ALA A 100 10.37 -0.41 -1.80
CA ALA A 100 11.55 -0.86 -2.54
C ALA A 100 12.27 -2.02 -1.84
N ILE A 101 12.41 -1.95 -0.51
CA ILE A 101 12.98 -3.03 0.29
C ILE A 101 12.11 -4.30 0.19
N ALA A 102 10.79 -4.18 0.39
CA ALA A 102 9.88 -5.30 0.31
C ALA A 102 9.87 -5.94 -1.09
N TYR A 103 9.83 -5.12 -2.13
CA TYR A 103 9.91 -5.58 -3.52
C TYR A 103 11.21 -6.36 -3.78
N SER A 104 12.34 -5.78 -3.38
CA SER A 104 13.66 -6.39 -3.59
C SER A 104 13.77 -7.71 -2.85
N TRP A 105 13.28 -7.77 -1.60
CA TRP A 105 13.26 -9.00 -0.82
C TRP A 105 12.39 -10.09 -1.48
N ILE A 106 11.16 -9.76 -1.88
CA ILE A 106 10.22 -10.74 -2.42
C ILE A 106 10.62 -11.26 -3.81
N VAL A 107 11.29 -10.43 -4.61
CA VAL A 107 11.64 -10.79 -6.01
C VAL A 107 13.04 -11.40 -6.13
N LEU A 108 13.98 -11.06 -5.24
CA LEU A 108 15.37 -11.51 -5.33
C LEU A 108 15.71 -12.70 -4.42
N VAL A 109 14.85 -13.04 -3.47
CA VAL A 109 15.02 -14.16 -2.52
C VAL A 109 14.01 -15.25 -2.83
#